data_AF-A0A327WVK6-F1
#
_entry.id   AF-A0A327WVK6-F1
#
_cell.length_a   1.000
_cell.length_b   1.000
_cell.length_c   1.000
_cell.angle_alpha   90.00
_cell.angle_beta   90.00
_cell.angle_gamma   90.00
#
_symmetry.space_group_name_H-M   'P 1'
#
loop_
_entity.id
_entity.type
_entity.pdbx_description
1 polymer ?
#
loop_
_entity_poly.entity_id
_entity_poly.type
_entity_poly.pdbx_seq_one_letter_code
_entity_poly.pdbx_strand_id
1 'polypeptide(L)'
;MGKRTDNAPLDAIRLSLKDHAVTLQPIVNQVSALPSDPQLEFYFVPVTHMEFYRPYYRPGQPFKNLKLVNFGQPAISLSFFSKHKYKIDRNVKALEAMRQIREHREKLFNYSLVGRLSIGQQQELQRTDELLRQIRDDPDSFQFCFSNYHHYYMYWYCSFRFFEDDTNTQTASSMEHLLKHTERVEGKVHERLNIIFIDPQYITRPVPYDSKLIDRELATYPIQLKQGITTLYIRNNINRKE
;
A
#
# COMPACT_ATOMS: atom_id res chain seq x y z
N MET A 1 32.87 5.09 9.71
CA MET A 1 31.40 5.08 9.63
C MET A 1 30.97 4.24 8.43
N GLY A 2 30.41 3.05 8.64
CA GLY A 2 29.96 2.19 7.53
C GLY A 2 28.78 2.83 6.79
N LYS A 3 28.74 2.69 5.46
CA LYS A 3 27.57 3.09 4.65
C LYS A 3 26.34 2.37 5.19
N ARG A 4 25.38 3.13 5.71
CA ARG A 4 24.11 2.61 6.20
C ARG A 4 23.39 1.91 5.05
N THR A 5 22.98 0.66 5.23
CA THR A 5 22.28 -0.10 4.20
C THR A 5 20.83 0.39 4.06
N ASP A 6 20.42 0.65 2.82
CA ASP A 6 19.04 1.07 2.46
C ASP A 6 18.04 -0.10 2.44
N ASN A 7 18.51 -1.32 2.65
CA ASN A 7 17.71 -2.55 2.67
C ASN A 7 17.75 -3.20 4.06
N ALA A 8 16.59 -3.65 4.52
CA ALA A 8 16.45 -4.49 5.70
C ALA A 8 16.80 -5.95 5.38
N PRO A 9 17.28 -6.73 6.37
CA PRO A 9 17.58 -8.15 6.20
C PRO A 9 16.29 -8.98 6.20
N LEU A 10 15.61 -9.06 5.04
CA LEU A 10 14.29 -9.69 4.95
C LEU A 10 14.29 -11.15 5.40
N ASP A 11 15.32 -11.93 5.07
CA ASP A 11 15.37 -13.35 5.43
C ASP A 11 15.37 -13.56 6.95
N ALA A 12 16.14 -12.75 7.68
CA ALA A 12 16.16 -12.80 9.14
C ALA A 12 14.81 -12.35 9.73
N ILE A 13 14.19 -11.33 9.14
CA ILE A 13 12.88 -10.84 9.58
C ILE A 13 11.78 -11.90 9.33
N ARG A 14 11.82 -12.59 8.19
CA ARG A 14 10.89 -13.68 7.85
C ARG A 14 10.98 -14.83 8.84
N LEU A 15 12.17 -15.15 9.35
CA LEU A 15 12.32 -16.14 10.41
C LEU A 15 11.53 -15.74 11.66
N SER A 16 11.63 -14.48 12.09
CA SER A 16 10.88 -13.98 13.25
C SER A 16 9.36 -13.92 12.99
N LEU A 17 8.97 -13.61 11.75
CA LEU A 17 7.56 -13.54 11.36
C LEU A 17 6.84 -14.89 11.42
N LYS A 18 7.56 -16.03 11.32
CA LYS A 18 6.94 -17.35 11.48
C LYS A 18 6.28 -17.50 12.85
N ASP A 19 6.85 -16.88 13.87
CA ASP A 19 6.38 -16.98 15.25
C ASP A 19 5.51 -15.77 15.64
N HIS A 20 5.79 -14.59 15.08
CA HIS A 20 5.08 -13.36 15.44
C HIS A 20 3.80 -13.13 14.64
N ALA A 21 3.69 -13.67 13.43
CA ALA A 21 2.57 -13.37 12.56
C ALA A 21 1.33 -14.20 12.90
N VAL A 22 0.16 -13.59 12.74
CA VAL A 22 -1.13 -14.27 12.86
C VAL A 22 -1.90 -14.20 11.54
N THR A 23 -2.78 -15.17 11.34
CA THR A 23 -3.67 -15.17 10.18
C THR A 23 -4.99 -14.51 10.54
N LEU A 24 -5.40 -13.52 9.74
CA LEU A 24 -6.74 -12.94 9.83
C LEU A 24 -7.61 -13.47 8.69
N GLN A 25 -8.86 -13.79 8.99
CA GLN A 25 -9.88 -14.19 8.03
C GLN A 25 -10.84 -13.02 7.79
N PRO A 26 -11.13 -12.65 6.51
CA PRO A 26 -12.17 -11.69 6.19
C PRO A 26 -13.51 -12.05 6.82
N ILE A 27 -14.32 -11.04 7.15
CA ILE A 27 -15.67 -11.19 7.75
C ILE A 27 -15.67 -11.71 9.20
N VAL A 28 -14.82 -12.69 9.51
CA VAL A 28 -14.59 -13.19 10.89
C VAL A 28 -13.82 -12.18 11.72
N ASN A 29 -12.79 -11.56 11.11
CA ASN A 29 -12.07 -10.45 11.69
C ASN A 29 -12.52 -9.14 11.05
N GLN A 30 -12.18 -8.01 11.66
CA GLN A 30 -12.51 -6.65 11.20
C GLN A 30 -11.70 -6.23 9.96
N VAL A 31 -11.62 -7.13 8.99
CA VAL A 31 -10.92 -7.02 7.72
C VAL A 31 -11.94 -7.20 6.61
N SER A 32 -12.09 -6.20 5.73
CA SER A 32 -13.10 -6.23 4.67
C SER A 32 -12.83 -7.32 3.63
N ALA A 33 -11.63 -7.33 3.05
CA ALA A 33 -11.12 -8.34 2.13
C ALA A 33 -9.59 -8.29 2.13
N LEU A 34 -8.94 -9.44 1.96
CA LEU A 34 -7.48 -9.49 1.81
C LEU A 34 -7.07 -9.26 0.36
N PRO A 35 -5.95 -8.57 0.11
CA PRO A 35 -5.38 -8.48 -1.24
C PRO A 35 -5.06 -9.87 -1.81
N SER A 36 -5.42 -10.10 -3.07
CA SER A 36 -5.11 -11.35 -3.80
C SER A 36 -3.92 -11.21 -4.76
N ASP A 37 -3.07 -10.21 -4.54
CA ASP A 37 -1.96 -9.87 -5.44
C ASP A 37 -0.70 -10.65 -5.07
N PRO A 38 -0.18 -11.52 -5.97
CA PRO A 38 0.97 -12.37 -5.67
C PRO A 38 2.28 -11.58 -5.49
N GLN A 39 2.33 -10.31 -5.91
CA GLN A 39 3.49 -9.44 -5.70
C GLN A 39 3.44 -8.70 -4.36
N LEU A 40 2.37 -8.90 -3.57
CA LEU A 40 2.17 -8.23 -2.30
C LEU A 40 2.44 -9.20 -1.14
N GLU A 41 3.62 -9.11 -0.54
CA GLU A 41 3.96 -9.82 0.68
C GLU A 41 3.60 -8.97 1.91
N PHE A 42 2.75 -9.50 2.79
CA PHE A 42 2.35 -8.84 4.02
C PHE A 42 2.08 -9.82 5.16
N TYR A 43 2.28 -9.37 6.40
CA TYR A 43 2.00 -10.15 7.61
C TYR A 43 1.28 -9.29 8.65
N PHE A 44 0.35 -9.89 9.37
CA PHE A 44 -0.29 -9.28 10.53
C PHE A 44 0.47 -9.64 11.79
N VAL A 45 0.94 -8.64 12.53
CA VAL A 45 1.73 -8.83 13.75
C VAL A 45 1.01 -8.20 14.93
N PRO A 46 0.70 -8.96 15.99
CA PRO A 46 0.13 -8.40 17.22
C PRO A 46 1.01 -7.31 17.82
N VAL A 47 0.38 -6.29 18.40
CA VAL A 47 1.06 -5.16 19.06
C VAL A 47 2.08 -5.60 20.12
N THR A 48 1.89 -6.76 20.74
CA THR A 48 2.82 -7.34 21.72
C THR A 48 4.24 -7.58 21.16
N HIS A 49 4.37 -7.77 19.85
CA HIS A 49 5.66 -7.94 19.17
C HIS A 49 6.18 -6.64 18.55
N MET A 50 5.46 -5.51 18.65
CA MET A 50 5.81 -4.27 17.96
C MET A 50 7.21 -3.75 18.34
N GLU A 51 7.59 -3.87 19.61
CA GLU A 51 8.91 -3.42 20.08
C GLU A 51 10.07 -4.14 19.40
N PHE A 52 9.91 -5.43 19.08
CA PHE A 52 10.92 -6.18 18.34
C PHE A 52 11.27 -5.50 17.00
N TYR A 53 10.30 -4.82 16.38
CA TYR A 53 10.48 -4.17 15.08
C TYR A 53 10.93 -2.71 15.17
N ARG A 54 11.03 -2.12 16.37
CA ARG A 54 11.47 -0.72 16.59
C ARG A 54 12.81 -0.40 15.88
N PRO A 55 13.84 -1.26 15.85
CA PRO A 55 15.10 -0.99 15.13
C PRO A 55 14.92 -0.77 13.61
N TYR A 56 13.81 -1.26 13.05
CA TYR A 56 13.47 -1.09 11.65
C TYR A 56 12.55 0.11 11.37
N TYR A 57 12.00 0.75 12.42
CA TYR A 57 11.20 1.95 12.30
C TYR A 57 12.09 3.18 12.09
N ARG A 58 12.16 3.66 10.84
CA ARG A 58 13.02 4.78 10.43
C ARG A 58 12.20 5.89 9.79
N PRO A 59 11.47 6.71 10.57
CA PRO A 59 10.72 7.84 10.03
C PRO A 59 11.66 8.79 9.27
N GLY A 60 11.23 9.27 8.10
CA GLY A 60 12.02 10.12 7.19
C GLY A 60 13.02 9.38 6.30
N GLN A 61 13.53 8.23 6.71
CA GLN A 61 14.46 7.40 5.91
C GLN A 61 14.08 5.91 5.96
N PRO A 62 12.89 5.53 5.43
CA PRO A 62 12.42 4.16 5.46
C PRO A 62 13.28 3.24 4.58
N PHE A 63 13.33 1.96 4.93
CA PHE A 63 13.95 0.94 4.08
C PHE A 63 13.20 0.82 2.74
N LYS A 64 13.93 0.55 1.65
CA LYS A 64 13.33 0.41 0.32
C LYS A 64 12.51 -0.88 0.16
N ASN A 65 12.85 -1.90 0.93
CA ASN A 65 12.31 -3.26 0.84
C ASN A 65 11.47 -3.68 2.05
N LEU A 66 11.32 -2.83 3.07
CA LEU A 66 10.54 -3.14 4.26
C LEU A 66 9.69 -1.93 4.65
N LYS A 67 8.42 -2.19 4.90
CA LYS A 67 7.50 -1.19 5.44
C LYS A 67 6.85 -1.69 6.72
N LEU A 68 7.03 -0.93 7.78
CA LEU A 68 6.26 -1.06 9.02
C LEU A 68 5.03 -0.16 8.87
N VAL A 69 3.90 -0.76 8.53
CA VAL A 69 2.62 -0.06 8.41
C VAL A 69 2.13 0.22 9.83
N ASN A 70 1.53 1.39 10.08
CA ASN A 70 0.84 1.72 11.33
C ASN A 70 1.63 1.44 12.63
N PHE A 71 2.96 1.64 12.59
CA PHE A 71 3.83 1.45 13.75
C PHE A 71 3.48 2.46 14.86
N GLY A 72 3.25 1.97 16.08
CA GLY A 72 2.75 2.75 17.21
C GLY A 72 1.23 2.97 17.23
N GLN A 73 0.51 2.53 16.19
CA GLN A 73 -0.93 2.71 16.04
C GLN A 73 -1.57 1.38 15.59
N PRO A 74 -1.59 0.36 16.46
CA PRO A 74 -2.03 -0.98 16.09
C PRO A 74 -3.48 -0.96 15.59
N ALA A 75 -3.73 -1.66 14.49
CA ALA A 75 -5.02 -1.59 13.82
C ALA A 75 -6.08 -2.41 14.57
N ILE A 76 -7.23 -1.79 14.81
CA ILE A 76 -8.44 -2.44 15.35
C ILE A 76 -9.42 -2.84 14.24
N SER A 77 -9.24 -2.28 13.05
CA SER A 77 -9.94 -2.63 11.82
C SER A 77 -9.05 -2.30 10.62
N LEU A 78 -9.16 -3.12 9.58
CA LEU A 78 -8.40 -3.02 8.34
C LEU A 78 -9.33 -3.04 7.13
N SER A 79 -8.96 -2.29 6.10
CA SER A 79 -9.59 -2.35 4.80
C SER A 79 -8.54 -2.17 3.72
N PHE A 80 -8.58 -3.06 2.72
CA PHE A 80 -7.63 -3.05 1.62
C PHE A 80 -8.33 -2.66 0.33
N PHE A 81 -7.66 -1.84 -0.47
CA PHE A 81 -8.14 -1.50 -1.80
C PHE A 81 -6.97 -1.15 -2.71
N SER A 82 -7.19 -1.32 -4.00
CA SER A 82 -6.23 -0.97 -5.03
C SER A 82 -6.69 0.29 -5.75
N LYS A 83 -5.74 1.20 -6.01
CA LYS A 83 -5.99 2.43 -6.77
C LYS A 83 -5.00 2.55 -7.92
N HIS A 84 -5.52 2.77 -9.12
CA HIS A 84 -4.72 3.20 -10.25
C HIS A 84 -4.28 4.65 -10.01
N LYS A 85 -2.96 4.90 -10.02
CA LYS A 85 -2.44 6.27 -10.05
C LYS A 85 -2.08 6.61 -11.47
N TYR A 86 -2.94 7.39 -12.11
CA TYR A 86 -2.65 7.99 -13.40
C TYR A 86 -1.76 9.21 -13.22
N LYS A 87 -0.70 9.28 -14.00
CA LYS A 87 0.15 10.44 -14.19
C LYS A 87 0.12 10.79 -15.67
N ILE A 88 -0.01 12.08 -15.96
CA ILE A 88 0.22 12.64 -17.28
C ILE A 88 1.28 13.71 -17.10
N ASP A 89 2.42 13.55 -17.76
CA ASP A 89 3.40 14.61 -17.93
C ASP A 89 3.12 15.32 -19.24
N ARG A 90 2.70 16.58 -19.17
CA ARG A 90 2.35 17.42 -20.35
C ARG A 90 3.49 18.33 -20.78
N ASN A 91 4.60 18.36 -20.04
CA ASN A 91 5.73 19.26 -20.29
C ASN A 91 6.88 18.53 -20.98
N VAL A 92 6.56 17.55 -21.82
CA VAL A 92 7.55 16.74 -22.54
C VAL A 92 8.15 17.56 -23.66
N LYS A 93 9.47 17.74 -23.62
CA LYS A 93 10.20 18.46 -24.66
C LYS A 93 10.34 17.58 -25.91
N ALA A 94 10.32 18.20 -27.09
CA ALA A 94 10.48 17.49 -28.36
C ALA A 94 11.72 16.56 -28.39
N LEU A 95 12.86 17.00 -27.85
CA LEU A 95 14.08 16.18 -27.75
C LEU A 95 13.87 14.89 -26.94
N GLU A 96 13.11 14.95 -25.86
CA GLU A 96 12.83 13.79 -25.02
C GLU A 96 11.83 12.83 -25.69
N ALA A 97 10.81 13.37 -26.35
CA ALA A 97 9.88 12.58 -27.17
C ALA A 97 10.62 11.87 -28.32
N MET A 98 11.48 12.58 -29.05
CA MET A 98 12.30 12.00 -30.13
C MET A 98 13.21 10.89 -29.62
N ARG A 99 13.80 11.03 -28.41
CA ARG A 99 14.59 9.96 -27.79
C ARG A 99 13.76 8.69 -27.61
N GLN A 100 12.55 8.79 -27.07
CA GLN A 100 11.67 7.62 -26.88
C GLN A 100 11.23 6.99 -28.20
N ILE A 101 10.91 7.80 -29.21
CA ILE A 101 10.53 7.29 -30.54
C ILE A 101 11.72 6.58 -31.20
N ARG A 102 12.96 7.08 -31.03
CA ARG A 102 14.17 6.40 -31.51
C ARG A 102 14.41 5.08 -30.79
N GLU A 103 14.26 5.04 -29.47
CA GLU A 103 14.38 3.79 -28.68
C GLU A 103 13.36 2.74 -29.15
N HIS A 104 12.12 3.15 -29.49
CA HIS A 104 11.11 2.25 -30.08
C HIS A 104 11.50 1.74 -31.46
N ARG A 105 11.93 2.65 -32.34
CA ARG A 105 12.44 2.33 -33.68
C ARG A 105 13.59 1.33 -33.62
N GLU A 106 14.56 1.54 -32.73
CA GLU A 106 15.71 0.65 -32.56
C GLU A 106 15.28 -0.75 -32.11
N LYS A 107 14.28 -0.87 -31.23
CA LYS A 107 13.72 -2.18 -30.86
C LYS A 107 13.13 -2.90 -32.08
N LEU A 108 12.27 -2.22 -32.84
CA LEU A 108 11.68 -2.78 -34.07
C LEU A 108 12.76 -3.16 -35.10
N PHE A 109 13.78 -2.32 -35.26
CA PHE A 109 14.90 -2.58 -36.15
C PHE A 109 15.71 -3.79 -35.68
N ASN A 110 16.01 -3.92 -34.39
CA ASN A 110 16.72 -5.07 -33.85
C ASN A 110 15.95 -6.38 -34.04
N TYR A 111 14.62 -6.37 -33.91
CA TYR A 111 13.79 -7.54 -34.27
C TYR A 111 13.95 -7.94 -35.74
N SER A 112 14.11 -6.98 -36.64
CA SER A 112 14.35 -7.25 -38.07
C SER A 112 15.71 -7.87 -38.36
N LEU A 113 16.70 -7.67 -37.48
CA LEU A 113 18.04 -8.27 -37.62
C LEU A 113 18.06 -9.74 -37.17
N VAL A 114 17.19 -10.11 -36.23
CA VAL A 114 17.14 -11.46 -35.63
C VAL A 114 16.08 -12.35 -36.30
N GLY A 115 15.09 -11.77 -37.00
CA GLY A 115 14.05 -12.52 -37.70
C GLY A 115 13.30 -11.68 -38.73
N ARG A 116 12.27 -12.26 -39.37
CA ARG A 116 11.37 -11.50 -40.25
C ARG A 116 10.34 -10.75 -39.42
N LEU A 117 10.24 -9.44 -39.64
CA LEU A 117 9.13 -8.64 -39.12
C LEU A 117 7.81 -9.14 -39.71
N SER A 118 6.76 -9.17 -38.89
CA SER A 118 5.39 -9.26 -39.39
C SER A 118 5.02 -8.02 -40.22
N ILE A 119 4.00 -8.14 -41.07
CA ILE A 119 3.48 -7.02 -41.87
C ILE A 119 3.11 -5.83 -40.96
N GLY A 120 2.52 -6.09 -39.80
CA GLY A 120 2.17 -5.04 -38.83
C GLY A 120 3.40 -4.32 -38.28
N GLN A 121 4.44 -5.05 -37.89
CA GLN A 121 5.69 -4.47 -37.38
C GLN A 121 6.43 -3.67 -38.44
N GLN A 122 6.39 -4.09 -39.70
CA GLN A 122 7.01 -3.37 -40.80
C GLN A 122 6.30 -2.03 -41.07
N GLN A 123 4.96 -2.03 -41.05
CA GLN A 123 4.17 -0.80 -41.15
C GLN A 123 4.42 0.13 -39.96
N GLU A 124 4.55 -0.43 -38.76
CA GLU A 124 4.85 0.33 -37.55
C GLU A 124 6.23 0.99 -37.60
N LEU A 125 7.25 0.26 -38.10
CA LEU A 125 8.59 0.81 -38.30
C LEU A 125 8.58 1.99 -39.29
N GLN A 126 7.89 1.84 -40.43
CA GLN A 126 7.73 2.92 -41.42
C GLN A 126 7.07 4.16 -40.83
N ARG A 127 5.94 3.99 -40.11
CA ARG A 127 5.25 5.09 -39.43
C ARG A 127 6.13 5.77 -38.39
N THR A 128 6.91 4.99 -37.65
CA THR A 128 7.84 5.50 -36.63
C THR A 128 8.94 6.36 -37.28
N ASP A 129 9.48 5.92 -38.43
CA ASP A 129 10.47 6.66 -39.20
C ASP A 129 9.92 7.98 -39.77
N GLU A 130 8.71 7.95 -40.33
CA GLU A 130 8.02 9.15 -40.83
C GLU A 130 7.76 10.16 -39.70
N LEU A 131 7.26 9.69 -38.56
CA LEU A 131 6.99 10.53 -37.39
C LEU A 131 8.27 11.20 -36.87
N LEU A 132 9.40 10.48 -36.86
CA LEU A 132 10.70 11.06 -36.47
C LEU A 132 11.15 12.19 -37.40
N ARG A 133 10.90 12.07 -38.71
CA ARG A 133 11.23 13.12 -39.68
C ARG A 133 10.34 14.34 -39.47
N GLN A 134 9.04 14.13 -39.35
CA GLN A 134 8.07 15.23 -39.15
C GLN A 134 8.37 16.03 -37.88
N ILE A 135 8.59 15.36 -36.74
CA ILE A 135 8.93 16.03 -35.47
C ILE A 135 10.27 16.77 -35.56
N ARG A 136 11.24 16.23 -36.29
CA ARG A 136 12.53 16.91 -36.48
C ARG A 136 12.40 18.17 -37.32
N ASP A 137 11.58 18.11 -38.36
CA ASP A 137 11.46 19.18 -39.35
C ASP A 137 10.56 20.33 -38.83
N ASP A 138 9.52 20.03 -38.04
CA ASP A 138 8.67 21.03 -37.38
C ASP A 138 8.20 20.53 -35.98
N PRO A 139 9.05 20.65 -34.93
CA PRO A 139 8.72 20.17 -33.60
C PRO A 139 7.56 20.92 -32.94
N ASP A 140 7.34 22.19 -33.30
CA ASP A 140 6.33 23.05 -32.68
C ASP A 140 4.91 22.71 -33.15
N SER A 141 4.77 22.00 -34.28
CA SER A 141 3.49 21.45 -34.74
C SER A 141 2.98 20.29 -33.87
N PHE A 142 3.77 19.77 -32.94
CA PHE A 142 3.44 18.62 -32.10
C PHE A 142 3.31 18.97 -30.62
N GLN A 143 2.32 18.37 -29.95
CA GLN A 143 2.21 18.38 -28.50
C GLN A 143 2.49 16.97 -27.95
N PHE A 144 3.40 16.90 -26.97
CA PHE A 144 3.83 15.63 -26.39
C PHE A 144 3.31 15.46 -24.97
N CYS A 145 2.96 14.23 -24.61
CA CYS A 145 2.75 13.86 -23.22
C CYS A 145 3.21 12.43 -22.95
N PHE A 146 3.64 12.17 -21.72
CA PHE A 146 3.80 10.81 -21.23
C PHE A 146 2.67 10.48 -20.27
N SER A 147 2.05 9.32 -20.45
CA SER A 147 1.08 8.82 -19.50
C SER A 147 1.30 7.37 -19.18
N ASN A 148 1.04 7.01 -17.93
CA ASN A 148 0.95 5.62 -17.50
C ASN A 148 -0.51 5.13 -17.50
N TYR A 149 -1.45 5.81 -18.17
CA TYR A 149 -2.87 5.47 -18.14
C TYR A 149 -3.15 4.02 -18.55
N HIS A 150 -2.48 3.54 -19.59
CA HIS A 150 -2.58 2.15 -20.06
C HIS A 150 -1.58 1.20 -19.39
N HIS A 151 -0.75 1.69 -18.46
CA HIS A 151 0.02 0.81 -17.59
C HIS A 151 -0.90 0.38 -16.43
N TYR A 152 -1.13 -0.92 -16.29
CA TYR A 152 -1.88 -1.53 -15.19
C TYR A 152 -1.12 -1.47 -13.85
N TYR A 153 -0.58 -0.30 -13.49
CA TYR A 153 0.13 -0.12 -12.24
C TYR A 153 -0.85 0.29 -11.14
N MET A 154 -1.28 -0.72 -10.38
CA MET A 154 -2.15 -0.54 -9.22
C MET A 154 -1.32 -0.46 -7.94
N TYR A 155 -1.54 0.57 -7.13
CA TYR A 155 -1.03 0.60 -5.76
C TYR A 155 -2.07 -0.03 -4.83
N TRP A 156 -1.62 -0.90 -3.93
CA TRP A 156 -2.44 -1.34 -2.81
C TRP A 156 -2.33 -0.35 -1.66
N TYR A 157 -3.45 -0.11 -1.02
CA TYR A 157 -3.57 0.70 0.18
C TYR A 157 -4.16 -0.15 1.30
N CYS A 158 -3.64 0.07 2.50
CA CYS A 158 -4.16 -0.42 3.76
C CYS A 158 -4.73 0.79 4.50
N SER A 159 -6.06 0.84 4.63
CA SER A 159 -6.75 1.77 5.52
C SER A 159 -6.96 1.07 6.85
N PHE A 160 -6.68 1.76 7.94
CA PHE A 160 -6.80 1.20 9.28
C PHE A 160 -7.42 2.20 10.25
N ARG A 161 -8.15 1.66 11.23
CA ARG A 161 -8.57 2.42 12.41
C ARG A 161 -7.72 2.03 13.60
N PHE A 162 -7.52 2.98 14.50
CA PHE A 162 -6.74 2.80 15.73
C PHE A 162 -7.33 3.69 16.84
N PHE A 163 -6.99 3.39 18.09
CA PHE A 163 -7.33 4.24 19.22
C PHE A 163 -6.33 5.39 19.34
N GLU A 164 -6.83 6.61 19.52
CA GLU A 164 -5.98 7.80 19.70
C GLU A 164 -5.57 8.02 21.16
N ASP A 165 -6.34 7.45 22.09
CA ASP A 165 -6.18 7.62 23.52
C ASP A 165 -5.92 6.29 24.24
N ASP A 166 -5.18 6.35 25.35
CA ASP A 166 -4.87 5.17 26.17
C ASP A 166 -6.13 4.57 26.82
N THR A 167 -7.18 5.39 27.01
CA THR A 167 -8.48 4.92 27.48
C THR A 167 -9.32 4.25 26.39
N ASN A 168 -8.80 4.23 25.16
CA ASN A 168 -9.35 3.65 23.93
C ASN A 168 -10.79 4.13 23.61
N THR A 169 -11.18 5.31 24.10
CA THR A 169 -12.52 5.89 23.93
C THR A 169 -12.69 6.63 22.59
N GLN A 170 -11.59 7.04 21.96
CA GLN A 170 -11.58 7.79 20.71
C GLN A 170 -10.83 7.01 19.64
N THR A 171 -11.39 7.01 18.43
CA THR A 171 -10.81 6.31 17.28
C THR A 171 -10.54 7.27 16.15
N ALA A 172 -9.39 7.09 15.49
CA ALA A 172 -9.10 7.73 14.22
C ALA A 172 -8.87 6.71 13.12
N SER A 173 -8.77 7.24 11.89
CA SER A 173 -8.50 6.47 10.68
C SER A 173 -7.28 7.03 9.99
N SER A 174 -6.42 6.15 9.50
CA SER A 174 -5.30 6.51 8.65
C SER A 174 -5.19 5.52 7.49
N MET A 175 -4.37 5.85 6.51
CA MET A 175 -4.19 5.08 5.30
C MET A 175 -2.75 5.13 4.84
N GLU A 176 -2.24 3.97 4.46
CA GLU A 176 -0.90 3.81 3.94
C GLU A 176 -0.87 2.95 2.67
N HIS A 177 -0.06 3.35 1.69
CA HIS A 177 0.21 2.49 0.54
C HIS A 177 1.15 1.34 0.93
N LEU A 178 0.99 0.18 0.30
CA LEU A 178 1.83 -0.99 0.53
C LEU A 178 2.93 -1.09 -0.53
N LEU A 179 4.04 -1.72 -0.15
CA LEU A 179 5.13 -2.05 -1.06
C LEU A 179 4.81 -3.34 -1.81
N LYS A 180 5.09 -3.37 -3.12
CA LYS A 180 5.01 -4.57 -3.97
C LYS A 180 6.38 -5.02 -4.42
N HIS A 181 6.56 -6.32 -4.61
CA HIS A 181 7.68 -6.84 -5.37
C HIS A 181 7.76 -6.17 -6.74
N THR A 182 8.98 -5.91 -7.20
CA THR A 182 9.18 -5.28 -8.51
C THR A 182 10.25 -6.02 -9.28
N GLU A 183 9.97 -6.32 -10.54
CA GLU A 183 10.94 -6.83 -11.50
C GLU A 183 11.28 -5.70 -12.46
N ARG A 184 12.45 -5.07 -12.27
CA ARG A 184 12.93 -4.00 -13.16
C ARG A 184 13.84 -4.53 -14.26
N VAL A 185 14.46 -5.68 -14.01
CA VAL A 185 15.32 -6.40 -14.94
C VAL A 185 14.80 -7.83 -14.94
N GLU A 186 14.61 -8.39 -16.13
CA GLU A 186 14.09 -9.75 -16.32
C GLU A 186 14.89 -10.77 -15.50
N GLY A 187 14.19 -11.60 -14.73
CA GLY A 187 14.75 -12.59 -13.82
C GLY A 187 15.22 -12.04 -12.47
N LYS A 188 15.17 -10.73 -12.22
CA LYS A 188 15.60 -10.13 -10.94
C LYS A 188 14.44 -9.48 -10.19
N VAL A 189 13.82 -10.28 -9.32
CA VAL A 189 12.77 -9.83 -8.41
C VAL A 189 13.37 -9.07 -7.24
N HIS A 190 12.94 -7.82 -7.06
CA HIS A 190 13.21 -7.04 -5.87
C HIS A 190 12.11 -7.30 -4.85
N GLU A 191 12.40 -8.13 -3.86
CA GLU A 191 11.48 -8.48 -2.78
C GLU A 191 11.19 -7.27 -1.88
N ARG A 192 9.96 -7.21 -1.38
CA ARG A 192 9.47 -6.14 -0.50
C ARG A 192 8.43 -6.69 0.45
N LEU A 193 8.55 -6.33 1.71
CA LEU A 193 7.78 -6.86 2.82
C LEU A 193 7.00 -5.76 3.53
N ASN A 194 5.72 -6.02 3.83
CA ASN A 194 4.89 -5.15 4.66
C ASN A 194 4.55 -5.84 5.98
N ILE A 195 4.81 -5.19 7.11
CA ILE A 195 4.40 -5.67 8.43
C ILE A 195 3.31 -4.73 8.92
N ILE A 196 2.12 -5.28 9.14
CA ILE A 196 0.93 -4.55 9.57
C ILE A 196 0.67 -4.89 11.03
N PHE A 197 0.73 -3.90 11.91
CA PHE A 197 0.50 -4.14 13.33
C PHE A 197 -0.98 -4.16 13.64
N ILE A 198 -1.41 -5.08 14.49
CA ILE A 198 -2.82 -5.26 14.83
C ILE A 198 -2.99 -5.30 16.33
N ASP A 199 -4.15 -4.85 16.80
CA ASP A 199 -4.59 -5.14 18.14
C ASP A 199 -5.40 -6.46 18.12
N PRO A 200 -4.82 -7.57 18.62
CA PRO A 200 -5.46 -8.88 18.55
C PRO A 200 -6.76 -8.94 19.37
N GLN A 201 -6.94 -8.07 20.37
CA GLN A 201 -8.13 -8.06 21.22
C GLN A 201 -9.36 -7.48 20.54
N TYR A 202 -9.17 -6.56 19.58
CA TYR A 202 -10.26 -5.82 18.93
C TYR A 202 -10.48 -6.23 17.48
N ILE A 203 -9.41 -6.53 16.74
CA ILE A 203 -9.52 -6.91 15.33
C ILE A 203 -10.24 -8.26 15.16
N THR A 204 -10.24 -9.10 16.20
CA THR A 204 -10.86 -10.42 16.19
C THR A 204 -12.32 -10.42 16.66
N ARG A 205 -12.87 -9.29 17.15
CA ARG A 205 -14.25 -9.23 17.67
C ARG A 205 -15.28 -9.10 16.54
N PRO A 206 -16.26 -10.02 16.43
CA PRO A 206 -17.32 -9.99 15.42
C PRO A 206 -18.50 -9.14 15.91
N VAL A 207 -18.34 -7.82 15.95
CA VAL A 207 -19.46 -6.92 16.30
C VAL A 207 -19.59 -5.83 15.23
N PRO A 208 -20.81 -5.50 14.77
CA PRO A 208 -21.05 -4.36 13.88
C PRO A 208 -20.49 -3.05 14.46
N TYR A 209 -20.09 -2.14 13.57
CA TYR A 209 -19.35 -0.92 13.89
C TYR A 209 -19.98 -0.06 15.01
N ASP A 210 -21.29 0.16 14.97
CA ASP A 210 -21.98 1.05 15.92
C ASP A 210 -22.17 0.43 17.31
N SER A 211 -22.34 -0.89 17.38
CA SER A 211 -22.58 -1.58 18.66
C SER A 211 -21.35 -1.57 19.55
N LYS A 212 -20.13 -1.48 18.99
CA LYS A 212 -18.89 -1.50 19.79
C LYS A 212 -18.65 -0.23 20.60
N LEU A 213 -18.92 0.94 20.01
CA LEU A 213 -18.80 2.22 20.72
C LEU A 213 -19.86 2.29 21.83
N ILE A 214 -21.07 1.83 21.54
CA ILE A 214 -22.16 1.73 22.50
C ILE A 214 -21.78 0.75 23.61
N ASP A 215 -21.45 -0.51 23.32
CA ASP A 215 -21.08 -1.52 24.31
C ASP A 215 -19.93 -1.06 25.22
N ARG A 216 -18.97 -0.30 24.66
CA ARG A 216 -17.84 0.27 25.39
C ARG A 216 -18.24 1.42 26.30
N GLU A 217 -18.97 2.40 25.78
CA GLU A 217 -19.50 3.49 26.58
C GLU A 217 -20.29 2.90 27.74
N LEU A 218 -21.20 1.97 27.44
CA LEU A 218 -22.06 1.28 28.41
C LEU A 218 -21.28 0.42 29.42
N ALA A 219 -20.14 -0.16 29.05
CA ALA A 219 -19.26 -0.89 29.98
C ALA A 219 -18.68 0.02 31.09
N THR A 220 -18.61 1.34 30.86
CA THR A 220 -18.22 2.31 31.91
C THR A 220 -19.34 2.62 32.91
N TYR A 221 -20.54 2.06 32.73
CA TYR A 221 -21.71 2.25 33.59
C TYR A 221 -21.98 0.95 34.37
N PRO A 222 -21.48 0.83 35.62
CA PRO A 222 -21.60 -0.40 36.40
C PRO A 222 -23.03 -0.74 36.83
N ILE A 223 -23.94 0.25 36.80
CA ILE A 223 -25.33 0.08 37.21
C ILE A 223 -26.21 0.08 35.96
N GLN A 224 -27.05 -0.95 35.85
CA GLN A 224 -27.97 -1.15 34.72
C GLN A 224 -29.38 -1.43 35.25
N LEU A 225 -30.37 -0.67 34.78
CA LEU A 225 -31.77 -0.82 35.16
C LEU A 225 -32.63 -0.98 33.92
N LYS A 226 -33.28 -2.14 33.76
CA LYS A 226 -34.13 -2.43 32.60
C LYS A 226 -35.52 -1.80 32.75
N GLN A 227 -35.99 -1.11 31.72
CA GLN A 227 -37.31 -0.48 31.63
C GLN A 227 -37.99 -0.86 30.30
N GLY A 228 -38.74 -1.95 30.29
CA GLY A 228 -39.39 -2.43 29.07
C GLY A 228 -38.37 -2.81 27.98
N ILE A 229 -38.37 -2.08 26.86
CA ILE A 229 -37.43 -2.24 25.73
C ILE A 229 -36.16 -1.38 25.86
N THR A 230 -36.07 -0.51 26.85
CA THR A 230 -34.89 0.33 27.10
C THR A 230 -34.14 -0.13 28.35
N THR A 231 -32.84 0.17 28.43
CA THR A 231 -32.00 -0.05 29.62
C THR A 231 -31.36 1.28 29.99
N LEU A 232 -31.55 1.70 31.24
CA LEU A 232 -30.87 2.86 31.82
C LEU A 232 -29.51 2.42 32.35
N TYR A 233 -28.45 3.13 31.94
CA TYR A 233 -27.08 2.89 32.37
C TYR A 233 -26.60 4.06 33.24
N ILE A 234 -26.05 3.78 34.42
CA ILE A 234 -25.64 4.80 35.41
C ILE A 234 -24.17 4.58 35.81
N ARG A 235 -23.40 5.67 35.83
CA ARG A 235 -22.02 5.73 36.36
C ARG A 235 -21.89 6.88 37.33
N ASN A 236 -21.18 6.66 38.45
CA ASN A 236 -20.85 7.73 39.38
C ASN A 236 -19.66 8.53 38.84
N ASN A 237 -19.81 9.86 38.71
CA ASN A 237 -18.69 10.74 38.34
C ASN A 237 -17.79 10.99 39.56
N ILE A 238 -16.94 10.02 39.91
CA ILE A 238 -15.88 10.25 40.90
C ILE A 238 -14.67 10.79 40.13
N ASN A 239 -14.64 12.12 39.96
CA ASN A 239 -13.52 13.02 39.64
C ASN A 239 -13.89 14.10 38.61
N ARG A 240 -14.57 15.14 39.10
CA ARG A 240 -14.37 16.53 38.65
C ARG A 240 -14.28 17.40 39.91
N LYS A 241 -13.03 17.59 40.39
CA LYS A 241 -12.50 18.51 41.42
C LYS A 241 -11.24 17.82 41.95
N GLU A 242 -10.01 18.32 41.86
CA GLU A 242 -9.46 19.67 41.64
C GLU A 242 -8.26 19.61 40.68
#